data_AF-A0A449B9H7-F1
#
_entry.id   AF-A0A449B9H7-F1
#
_cell.length_a   1.000
_cell.length_b   1.000
_cell.length_c   1.000
_cell.angle_alpha   90.00
_cell.angle_beta   90.00
_cell.angle_gamma   90.00
#
_symmetry.space_group_name_H-M   'P 1'
#
loop_
_entity.id
_entity.type
_entity.pdbx_description
1 polymer ?
#
loop_
_entity_poly.entity_id
_entity_poly.type
_entity_poly.pdbx_seq_one_letter_code
_entity_poly.pdbx_strand_id
1 'polypeptide(L)'
;MNKYLIALIVLGVSIAIFAPIFIFLFYRRFQFNKIYKKFLNWEIKLETETNWRTTTIRRFMVLGKNQPKLNLRCDMLKKEHELCEELKYKIKDYLDQLYILYKKYDLKKIKLLDQKYKNVFDNYLKRSKEFHRIDDDVNYNWEIIEQEANFSYQILNSIQNYLEDNKEYLPHSFAEMYAKVKEFRFEVTRLEEEKTTKNIAQVTIEMSENKRKILNFCKKVAKLKQFEYLLYTHIANEIFELKNEFSTADPEFLEVLKSYKQLCDNWIKLHYQIVMNYLEELLGLIKKLKFKKIRNLTSQTTVAQITHQVGVYVAQLETQLQNSKHNFGEKNFNKILQNFTNFKVFITTMSQKTNYSLQDETNLLTFLYELKNFVYKINYFKNYEKIKICSYSNLMNYVQISYGVYLYACSNFKYLEQSAQNKLIFQQTQQAQRDFDDLFEKLVNPETKNVEMIYNSQVWKEKEKTLINFFKLTFKPYFYHSMAKYLIKNSYLIRAQNEKFQQLVVEANAHLQSSNHQEAYRLLALYLKKERKNVQQNSH
;
A
#
# COMPACT_ATOMS: atom_id res chain seq x y z
N MET A 1 -71.38 -92.46 -21.89
CA MET A 1 -70.67 -91.46 -21.07
C MET A 1 -69.19 -91.82 -21.06
N ASN A 2 -68.32 -90.94 -21.55
CA ASN A 2 -66.92 -91.27 -21.85
C ASN A 2 -66.17 -91.70 -20.57
N LYS A 3 -65.53 -92.88 -20.58
CA LYS A 3 -64.74 -93.40 -19.44
C LYS A 3 -63.68 -92.39 -18.95
N TYR A 4 -63.18 -91.56 -19.87
CA TYR A 4 -62.27 -90.45 -19.60
C TYR A 4 -62.87 -89.34 -18.71
N LEU A 5 -64.18 -89.07 -18.82
CA LEU A 5 -64.85 -88.04 -18.02
C LEU A 5 -64.97 -88.49 -16.55
N ILE A 6 -65.29 -89.76 -16.31
CA ILE A 6 -65.37 -90.35 -14.96
C ILE A 6 -63.97 -90.36 -14.33
N ALA A 7 -62.94 -90.78 -15.08
CA ALA A 7 -61.56 -90.74 -14.63
C ALA A 7 -61.12 -89.31 -14.26
N LEU A 8 -61.47 -88.31 -15.06
CA LEU A 8 -61.19 -86.89 -14.77
C LEU A 8 -61.89 -86.39 -13.50
N ILE A 9 -63.14 -86.78 -13.25
CA ILE A 9 -63.88 -86.41 -12.03
C ILE A 9 -63.25 -87.07 -10.80
N VAL A 10 -62.91 -88.36 -10.86
CA VAL A 10 -62.24 -89.07 -9.75
C VAL A 10 -60.88 -88.46 -9.45
N LEU A 11 -60.10 -88.13 -10.49
CA LEU A 11 -58.79 -87.50 -10.34
C LEU A 11 -58.92 -86.07 -9.79
N GLY A 12 -59.93 -85.32 -10.23
CA GLY A 12 -60.27 -83.99 -9.72
C GLY A 12 -60.67 -83.99 -8.24
N VAL A 13 -61.53 -84.92 -7.81
CA VAL A 13 -61.93 -85.08 -6.40
C VAL A 13 -60.74 -85.56 -5.54
N SER A 14 -59.93 -86.49 -6.06
CA SER A 14 -58.73 -86.96 -5.36
C SER A 14 -57.72 -85.81 -5.17
N ILE A 15 -57.47 -85.00 -6.20
CA ILE A 15 -56.61 -83.82 -6.08
C ILE A 15 -57.20 -82.82 -5.08
N ALA A 16 -58.51 -82.55 -5.12
CA ALA A 16 -59.17 -81.62 -4.21
C ALA A 16 -59.09 -82.04 -2.73
N ILE A 17 -59.06 -83.34 -2.43
CA ILE A 17 -58.96 -83.85 -1.06
C ILE A 17 -57.49 -83.99 -0.62
N PHE A 18 -56.64 -84.60 -1.45
CA PHE A 18 -55.27 -84.91 -1.08
C PHE A 18 -54.34 -83.69 -1.18
N ALA A 19 -54.51 -82.81 -2.16
CA ALA A 19 -53.62 -81.65 -2.33
C ALA A 19 -53.61 -80.71 -1.10
N PRO A 20 -54.75 -80.34 -0.48
CA PRO A 20 -54.74 -79.54 0.74
C PRO A 20 -54.02 -80.23 1.91
N ILE A 21 -54.17 -81.56 2.05
CA ILE A 21 -53.51 -82.35 3.10
C ILE A 21 -52.00 -82.36 2.88
N PHE A 22 -51.55 -82.59 1.65
CA PHE A 22 -50.14 -82.55 1.29
C PHE A 22 -49.53 -81.15 1.48
N ILE A 23 -50.24 -80.09 1.07
CA ILE A 23 -49.82 -78.70 1.28
C ILE A 23 -49.72 -78.40 2.78
N PHE A 24 -50.69 -78.85 3.58
CA PHE A 24 -50.66 -78.67 5.05
C PHE A 24 -49.49 -79.40 5.71
N LEU A 25 -49.25 -80.67 5.35
CA LEU A 25 -48.12 -81.45 5.86
C LEU A 25 -46.78 -80.86 5.42
N PHE A 26 -46.68 -80.37 4.17
CA PHE A 26 -45.50 -79.71 3.65
C PHE A 26 -45.25 -78.37 4.36
N TYR A 27 -46.28 -77.54 4.54
CA TYR A 27 -46.19 -76.29 5.29
C TYR A 27 -45.80 -76.53 6.75
N ARG A 28 -46.38 -77.55 7.39
CA ARG A 28 -46.01 -77.99 8.74
C ARG A 28 -44.52 -78.33 8.77
N ARG A 29 -44.04 -79.23 7.89
CA ARG A 29 -42.61 -79.60 7.78
C ARG A 29 -41.70 -78.40 7.51
N PHE A 30 -42.13 -77.47 6.67
CA PHE A 30 -41.38 -76.23 6.39
C PHE A 30 -41.22 -75.36 7.64
N GLN A 31 -42.30 -75.16 8.41
CA GLN A 31 -42.25 -74.41 9.67
C GLN A 31 -41.34 -75.10 10.71
N PHE A 32 -41.38 -76.43 10.81
CA PHE A 32 -40.46 -77.21 11.65
C PHE A 32 -39.00 -77.02 11.24
N ASN A 33 -38.69 -77.14 9.95
CA ASN A 33 -37.32 -76.98 9.44
C ASN A 33 -36.79 -75.55 9.63
N LYS A 34 -37.64 -74.53 9.47
CA LYS A 34 -37.27 -73.13 9.68
C LYS A 34 -36.86 -72.88 11.14
N ILE A 35 -37.64 -73.42 12.07
CA ILE A 35 -37.39 -73.32 13.51
C ILE A 35 -36.09 -74.08 13.85
N TYR A 36 -35.92 -75.31 13.38
CA TYR A 36 -34.73 -76.13 13.64
C TYR A 36 -33.43 -75.51 13.09
N LYS A 37 -33.41 -75.01 11.85
CA LYS A 37 -32.24 -74.32 11.26
C LYS A 37 -31.82 -73.08 12.05
N LYS A 38 -32.78 -72.31 12.56
CA LYS A 38 -32.53 -71.13 13.39
C LYS A 38 -31.78 -71.50 14.67
N PHE A 39 -32.13 -72.64 15.28
CA PHE A 39 -31.45 -73.12 16.49
C PHE A 39 -30.03 -73.63 16.24
N LEU A 40 -29.82 -74.36 15.14
CA LEU A 40 -28.50 -74.90 14.79
C LEU A 40 -27.48 -73.76 14.55
N ASN A 41 -27.91 -72.68 13.90
CA ASN A 41 -27.10 -71.47 13.74
C ASN A 41 -26.78 -70.78 15.09
N TRP A 42 -27.68 -70.87 16.06
CA TRP A 42 -27.49 -70.28 17.37
C TRP A 42 -26.56 -71.09 18.27
N GLU A 43 -26.59 -72.42 18.15
CA GLU A 43 -25.66 -73.32 18.84
C GLU A 43 -24.20 -73.07 18.42
N ILE A 44 -23.94 -72.98 17.11
CA ILE A 44 -22.62 -72.62 16.57
C ILE A 44 -22.15 -71.27 17.10
N LYS A 45 -23.06 -70.30 17.22
CA LYS A 45 -22.76 -68.96 17.76
C LYS A 45 -22.40 -69.01 19.24
N LEU A 46 -23.00 -69.90 20.04
CA LEU A 46 -22.67 -70.02 21.46
C LEU A 46 -21.26 -70.57 21.68
N GLU A 47 -20.86 -71.58 20.91
CA GLU A 47 -19.54 -72.20 21.05
C GLU A 47 -18.39 -71.27 20.64
N THR A 48 -18.54 -70.60 19.51
CA THR A 48 -17.56 -69.64 18.99
C THR A 48 -17.34 -68.48 19.97
N GLU A 49 -18.42 -67.89 20.47
CA GLU A 49 -18.34 -66.77 21.43
C GLU A 49 -17.78 -67.20 22.80
N THR A 50 -18.09 -68.41 23.30
CA THR A 50 -17.45 -68.92 24.54
C THR A 50 -15.94 -69.03 24.39
N ASN A 51 -15.45 -69.66 23.32
CA ASN A 51 -14.02 -69.86 23.11
C ASN A 51 -13.27 -68.53 23.03
N TRP A 52 -13.85 -67.55 22.34
CA TRP A 52 -13.30 -66.20 22.26
C TRP A 52 -13.24 -65.54 23.64
N ARG A 53 -14.35 -65.51 24.41
CA ARG A 53 -14.37 -64.91 25.76
C ARG A 53 -13.34 -65.54 26.69
N THR A 54 -13.22 -66.87 26.69
CA THR A 54 -12.23 -67.59 27.53
C THR A 54 -10.80 -67.21 27.16
N THR A 55 -10.52 -67.05 25.86
CA THR A 55 -9.20 -66.64 25.36
C THR A 55 -8.88 -65.20 25.78
N THR A 56 -9.84 -64.28 25.63
CA THR A 56 -9.72 -62.88 26.05
C THR A 56 -9.45 -62.74 27.55
N ILE A 57 -10.19 -63.45 28.40
CA ILE A 57 -9.95 -63.46 29.85
C ILE A 57 -8.54 -63.99 30.17
N ARG A 58 -8.12 -65.09 29.52
CA ARG A 58 -6.78 -65.67 29.75
C ARG A 58 -5.68 -64.66 29.38
N ARG A 59 -5.81 -63.98 28.25
CA ARG A 59 -4.89 -62.90 27.82
C ARG A 59 -4.79 -61.80 28.87
N PHE A 60 -5.92 -61.25 29.32
CA PHE A 60 -5.88 -60.16 30.29
C PHE A 60 -5.46 -60.60 31.69
N MET A 61 -5.71 -61.85 32.11
CA MET A 61 -5.19 -62.37 33.38
C MET A 61 -3.65 -62.43 33.41
N VAL A 62 -3.02 -62.74 32.27
CA VAL A 62 -1.55 -62.69 32.16
C VAL A 62 -1.06 -61.25 32.31
N LEU A 63 -1.75 -60.29 31.70
CA LEU A 63 -1.41 -58.86 31.75
C LEU A 63 -1.73 -58.19 33.10
N GLY A 64 -2.77 -58.64 33.80
CA GLY A 64 -3.29 -58.04 35.04
C GLY A 64 -2.42 -58.26 36.28
N LYS A 65 -1.51 -59.24 36.26
CA LYS A 65 -0.66 -59.59 37.42
C LYS A 65 0.08 -58.39 38.02
N ASN A 66 0.42 -57.40 37.19
CA ASN A 66 1.19 -56.23 37.59
C ASN A 66 0.38 -54.91 37.57
N GLN A 67 -0.95 -54.96 37.37
CA GLN A 67 -1.79 -53.77 37.18
C GLN A 67 -3.10 -53.83 38.00
N PRO A 68 -3.20 -53.13 39.15
CA PRO A 68 -4.38 -53.19 40.02
C PRO A 68 -5.71 -52.79 39.34
N LYS A 69 -5.67 -51.80 38.44
CA LYS A 69 -6.87 -51.36 37.70
C LYS A 69 -7.31 -52.36 36.61
N LEU A 70 -6.36 -53.08 36.02
CA LEU A 70 -6.64 -54.10 35.01
C LEU A 70 -7.24 -55.36 35.66
N ASN A 71 -6.86 -55.67 36.91
CA ASN A 71 -7.48 -56.75 37.68
C ASN A 71 -8.98 -56.51 37.90
N LEU A 72 -9.39 -55.28 38.24
CA LEU A 72 -10.81 -54.94 38.36
C LEU A 72 -11.58 -55.19 37.06
N ARG A 73 -11.00 -54.83 35.90
CA ARG A 73 -11.62 -55.10 34.59
C ARG A 73 -11.64 -56.60 34.26
N CYS A 74 -10.59 -57.34 34.60
CA CYS A 74 -10.56 -58.80 34.46
C CYS A 74 -11.67 -59.48 35.29
N ASP A 75 -11.92 -58.99 36.49
CA ASP A 75 -12.97 -59.51 37.36
C ASP A 75 -14.37 -59.20 36.80
N MET A 76 -14.55 -58.01 36.20
CA MET A 76 -15.79 -57.70 35.46
C MET A 76 -15.98 -58.63 34.24
N LEU A 77 -14.93 -58.91 33.47
CA LEU A 77 -14.99 -59.85 32.34
C LEU A 77 -15.32 -61.28 32.80
N LYS A 78 -14.72 -61.75 33.90
CA LYS A 78 -15.05 -63.06 34.50
C LYS A 78 -16.52 -63.14 34.89
N LYS A 79 -17.03 -62.13 35.58
CA LYS A 79 -18.43 -62.07 36.01
C LYS A 79 -19.40 -62.15 34.83
N GLU A 80 -19.17 -61.37 33.76
CA GLU A 80 -20.03 -61.43 32.57
C GLU A 80 -19.87 -62.76 31.81
N HIS A 81 -18.69 -63.38 31.82
CA HIS A 81 -18.48 -64.72 31.26
C HIS A 81 -19.25 -65.81 32.03
N GLU A 82 -19.21 -65.79 33.37
CA GLU A 82 -19.98 -66.70 34.22
C GLU A 82 -21.48 -66.58 33.95
N LEU A 83 -22.01 -65.35 33.89
CA LEU A 83 -23.41 -65.10 33.54
C LEU A 83 -23.77 -65.63 32.14
N CYS A 84 -22.85 -65.50 31.17
CA CYS A 84 -23.04 -66.08 29.84
C CYS A 84 -23.04 -67.62 29.86
N GLU A 85 -22.17 -68.26 30.65
CA GLU A 85 -22.15 -69.72 30.77
C GLU A 85 -23.41 -70.25 31.47
N GLU A 86 -23.91 -69.60 32.52
CA GLU A 86 -25.20 -69.96 33.14
C GLU A 86 -26.35 -69.93 32.13
N LEU A 87 -26.43 -68.87 31.33
CA LEU A 87 -27.43 -68.73 30.28
C LEU A 87 -27.25 -69.77 29.18
N LYS A 88 -26.01 -70.10 28.82
CA LYS A 88 -25.67 -71.14 27.85
C LYS A 88 -26.13 -72.52 28.31
N TYR A 89 -25.96 -72.88 29.59
CA TYR A 89 -26.49 -74.14 30.12
C TYR A 89 -28.02 -74.21 30.00
N LYS A 90 -28.73 -73.13 30.35
CA LYS A 90 -30.20 -73.03 30.18
C LYS A 90 -30.61 -73.12 28.70
N ILE A 91 -29.82 -72.53 27.81
CA ILE A 91 -30.04 -72.60 26.37
C ILE A 91 -29.85 -74.03 25.86
N LYS A 92 -28.82 -74.75 26.31
CA LYS A 92 -28.59 -76.17 25.97
C LYS A 92 -29.75 -77.07 26.44
N ASP A 93 -30.22 -76.90 27.68
CA ASP A 93 -31.39 -77.63 28.18
C ASP A 93 -32.64 -77.40 27.30
N TYR A 94 -32.88 -76.16 26.87
CA TYR A 94 -33.95 -75.89 25.91
C TYR A 94 -33.70 -76.49 24.52
N LEU A 95 -32.46 -76.57 24.04
CA LEU A 95 -32.14 -77.25 22.78
C LEU A 95 -32.46 -78.74 22.86
N ASP A 96 -32.09 -79.41 23.95
CA ASP A 96 -32.37 -80.83 24.16
C ASP A 96 -33.88 -81.11 24.23
N GLN A 97 -34.62 -80.29 24.98
CA GLN A 97 -36.09 -80.35 25.03
C GLN A 97 -36.71 -80.13 23.65
N LEU A 98 -36.16 -79.21 22.86
CA LEU A 98 -36.66 -78.91 21.52
C LEU A 98 -36.38 -80.05 20.54
N TYR A 99 -35.22 -80.71 20.65
CA TYR A 99 -34.90 -81.89 19.87
C TYR A 99 -35.86 -83.06 20.15
N ILE A 100 -36.20 -83.27 21.42
CA ILE A 100 -37.20 -84.28 21.83
C ILE A 100 -38.58 -83.95 21.25
N LEU A 101 -39.01 -82.69 21.33
CA LEU A 101 -40.30 -82.26 20.77
C LEU A 101 -40.32 -82.29 19.23
N TYR A 102 -39.19 -82.03 18.59
CA TYR A 102 -39.00 -82.11 17.14
C TYR A 102 -39.23 -83.54 16.65
N LYS A 103 -38.64 -84.55 17.30
CA LYS A 103 -38.89 -85.97 16.99
C LYS A 103 -40.36 -86.39 17.13
N LYS A 104 -41.09 -85.76 18.05
CA LYS A 104 -42.52 -86.04 18.31
C LYS A 104 -43.47 -85.24 17.41
N TYR A 105 -42.97 -84.39 16.52
CA TYR A 105 -43.77 -83.52 15.65
C TYR A 105 -44.81 -82.64 16.39
N ASP A 106 -44.54 -82.25 17.64
CA ASP A 106 -45.45 -81.42 18.47
C ASP A 106 -45.21 -79.91 18.26
N LEU A 107 -45.83 -79.35 17.21
CA LEU A 107 -45.59 -77.96 16.81
C LEU A 107 -46.07 -76.94 17.87
N LYS A 108 -47.11 -77.27 18.63
CA LYS A 108 -47.68 -76.35 19.62
C LYS A 108 -46.72 -76.16 20.79
N LYS A 109 -46.13 -77.25 21.29
CA LYS A 109 -45.12 -77.17 22.36
C LYS A 109 -43.81 -76.55 21.89
N ILE A 110 -43.40 -76.80 20.65
CA ILE A 110 -42.19 -76.18 20.07
C ILE A 110 -42.33 -74.67 19.97
N LYS A 111 -43.49 -74.15 19.54
CA LYS A 111 -43.71 -72.68 19.49
C LYS A 111 -43.62 -72.03 20.87
N LEU A 112 -44.16 -72.69 21.90
CA LEU A 112 -44.06 -72.21 23.29
C LEU A 112 -42.61 -72.24 23.81
N LEU A 113 -41.86 -73.29 23.46
CA LEU A 113 -40.46 -73.43 23.84
C LEU A 113 -39.56 -72.44 23.10
N ASP A 114 -39.81 -72.17 21.81
CA ASP A 114 -39.09 -71.14 21.02
C ASP A 114 -39.23 -69.74 21.63
N GLN A 115 -40.41 -69.38 22.16
CA GLN A 115 -40.58 -68.11 22.87
C GLN A 115 -39.75 -68.01 24.15
N LYS A 116 -39.74 -69.08 24.97
CA LYS A 116 -38.92 -69.13 26.20
C LYS A 116 -37.43 -69.10 25.88
N TYR A 117 -37.03 -69.89 24.89
CA TYR A 117 -35.66 -69.91 24.37
C TYR A 117 -35.22 -68.52 23.92
N LYS A 118 -36.03 -67.85 23.10
CA LYS A 118 -35.70 -66.53 22.54
C LYS A 118 -35.40 -65.51 23.64
N ASN A 119 -36.20 -65.49 24.71
CA ASN A 119 -35.97 -64.59 25.83
C ASN A 119 -34.62 -64.85 26.54
N VAL A 120 -34.25 -66.12 26.73
CA VAL A 120 -32.96 -66.48 27.35
C VAL A 120 -31.79 -66.16 26.41
N PHE A 121 -31.95 -66.40 25.11
CA PHE A 121 -30.96 -66.08 24.10
C PHE A 121 -30.75 -64.57 23.95
N ASP A 122 -31.81 -63.76 23.98
CA ASP A 122 -31.72 -62.30 23.96
C ASP A 122 -30.97 -61.76 25.19
N ASN A 123 -31.17 -62.39 26.36
CA ASN A 123 -30.40 -62.08 27.56
C ASN A 123 -28.93 -62.47 27.43
N TYR A 124 -28.63 -63.64 26.83
CA TYR A 124 -27.25 -64.03 26.51
C TYR A 124 -26.59 -63.00 25.58
N LEU A 125 -27.28 -62.55 24.53
CA LEU A 125 -26.74 -61.53 23.61
C LEU A 125 -26.45 -60.20 24.32
N LYS A 126 -27.30 -59.77 25.26
CA LYS A 126 -27.03 -58.56 26.06
C LYS A 126 -25.76 -58.70 26.90
N ARG A 127 -25.58 -59.85 27.57
CA ARG A 127 -24.39 -60.13 28.39
C ARG A 127 -23.13 -60.25 27.54
N SER A 128 -23.20 -60.93 26.40
CA SER A 128 -22.10 -61.01 25.45
C SER A 128 -21.69 -59.62 24.92
N LYS A 129 -22.66 -58.73 24.64
CA LYS A 129 -22.37 -57.34 24.26
C LYS A 129 -21.68 -56.56 25.37
N GLU A 130 -22.08 -56.74 26.63
CA GLU A 130 -21.42 -56.09 27.76
C GLU A 130 -19.98 -56.59 27.93
N PHE A 131 -19.73 -57.89 27.74
CA PHE A 131 -18.39 -58.44 27.71
C PHE A 131 -17.53 -57.79 26.60
N HIS A 132 -18.06 -57.73 25.37
CA HIS A 132 -17.37 -57.07 24.24
C HIS A 132 -17.03 -55.62 24.56
N ARG A 133 -17.96 -54.86 25.15
CA ARG A 133 -17.71 -53.46 25.55
C ARG A 133 -16.55 -53.33 26.54
N ILE A 134 -16.43 -54.24 27.50
CA ILE A 134 -15.34 -54.22 28.49
C ILE A 134 -14.00 -54.63 27.83
N ASP A 135 -14.01 -55.58 26.90
CA ASP A 135 -12.83 -55.96 26.13
C ASP A 135 -12.32 -54.82 25.24
N ASP A 136 -13.22 -54.15 24.52
CA ASP A 136 -12.91 -53.01 23.65
C ASP A 136 -12.25 -51.85 24.44
N ASP A 137 -12.78 -51.52 25.62
CA ASP A 137 -12.24 -50.46 26.50
C ASP A 137 -10.79 -50.76 26.94
N VAL A 138 -10.47 -52.03 27.16
CA VAL A 138 -9.13 -52.46 27.59
C VAL A 138 -8.15 -52.56 26.41
N ASN A 139 -8.60 -53.06 25.25
CA ASN A 139 -7.77 -53.17 24.05
C ASN A 139 -7.44 -51.82 23.43
N TYR A 140 -8.35 -50.85 23.51
CA TYR A 140 -8.19 -49.53 22.89
C TYR A 140 -6.86 -48.86 23.23
N ASN A 141 -6.47 -48.83 24.51
CA ASN A 141 -5.23 -48.22 24.94
C ASN A 141 -3.99 -49.01 24.50
N TRP A 142 -4.08 -50.34 24.48
CA TRP A 142 -3.01 -51.22 24.01
C TRP A 142 -2.72 -50.99 22.52
N GLU A 143 -3.78 -50.96 21.70
CA GLU A 143 -3.69 -50.74 20.26
C GLU A 143 -3.13 -49.36 19.94
N ILE A 144 -3.54 -48.31 20.67
CA ILE A 144 -2.98 -46.97 20.45
C ILE A 144 -1.48 -46.96 20.73
N ILE A 145 -1.05 -47.52 21.86
CA ILE A 145 0.38 -47.53 22.21
C ILE A 145 1.19 -48.25 21.11
N GLU A 146 0.74 -49.40 20.62
CA GLU A 146 1.43 -50.16 19.58
C GLU A 146 1.43 -49.44 18.23
N GLN A 147 0.31 -48.84 17.84
CA GLN A 147 0.20 -48.07 16.60
C GLN A 147 1.11 -46.83 16.66
N GLU A 148 1.12 -46.11 17.77
CA GLU A 148 1.94 -44.91 17.94
C GLU A 148 3.43 -45.23 18.08
N ALA A 149 3.79 -46.34 18.73
CA ALA A 149 5.17 -46.83 18.78
C ALA A 149 5.68 -47.18 17.38
N ASN A 150 4.91 -47.98 16.61
CA ASN A 150 5.26 -48.34 15.24
C ASN A 150 5.43 -47.11 14.35
N PHE A 151 4.49 -46.16 14.42
CA PHE A 151 4.56 -44.91 13.68
C PHE A 151 5.79 -44.07 14.08
N SER A 152 6.09 -44.00 15.39
CA SER A 152 7.26 -43.30 15.91
C SER A 152 8.56 -43.91 15.40
N TYR A 153 8.70 -45.24 15.42
CA TYR A 153 9.87 -45.92 14.86
C TYR A 153 10.03 -45.71 13.36
N GLN A 154 8.93 -45.73 12.60
CA GLN A 154 8.96 -45.44 11.15
C GLN A 154 9.50 -44.04 10.86
N ILE A 155 9.00 -43.03 11.58
CA ILE A 155 9.49 -41.65 11.44
C ILE A 155 10.96 -41.57 11.85
N LEU A 156 11.35 -42.17 12.99
CA LEU A 156 12.73 -42.13 13.48
C LEU A 156 13.70 -42.83 12.52
N ASN A 157 13.32 -43.94 11.90
CA ASN A 157 14.08 -44.59 10.83
C ASN A 157 14.27 -43.64 9.63
N SER A 158 13.20 -42.96 9.22
CA SER A 158 13.24 -42.04 8.08
C SER A 158 14.13 -40.83 8.37
N ILE A 159 14.05 -40.29 9.59
CA ILE A 159 14.93 -39.21 10.07
C ILE A 159 16.38 -39.68 10.11
N GLN A 160 16.63 -40.89 10.63
CA GLN A 160 17.98 -41.45 10.70
C GLN A 160 18.62 -41.57 9.33
N ASN A 161 17.92 -42.18 8.37
CA ASN A 161 18.38 -42.32 7.00
C ASN A 161 18.65 -40.94 6.36
N TYR A 162 17.73 -39.99 6.54
CA TYR A 162 17.92 -38.62 6.03
C TYR A 162 19.19 -37.96 6.58
N LEU A 163 19.46 -38.10 7.89
CA LEU A 163 20.65 -37.54 8.52
C LEU A 163 21.93 -38.22 8.00
N GLU A 164 21.91 -39.55 7.82
CA GLU A 164 23.04 -40.31 7.28
C GLU A 164 23.33 -39.93 5.82
N ASP A 165 22.30 -39.90 4.96
CA ASP A 165 22.41 -39.53 3.55
C ASP A 165 22.91 -38.09 3.35
N ASN A 166 22.63 -37.20 4.30
CA ASN A 166 23.02 -35.78 4.24
C ASN A 166 24.16 -35.42 5.19
N LYS A 167 24.88 -36.41 5.74
CA LYS A 167 25.93 -36.17 6.75
C LYS A 167 26.97 -35.15 6.31
N GLU A 168 27.39 -35.18 5.05
CA GLU A 168 28.37 -34.24 4.49
C GLU A 168 27.86 -32.79 4.46
N TYR A 169 26.56 -32.60 4.32
CA TYR A 169 25.91 -31.28 4.33
C TYR A 169 25.52 -30.81 5.72
N LEU A 170 25.72 -31.65 6.75
CA LEU A 170 25.35 -31.40 8.14
C LEU A 170 26.55 -31.47 9.12
N PRO A 171 27.73 -30.89 8.81
CA PRO A 171 28.94 -31.08 9.60
C PRO A 171 28.84 -30.66 11.08
N HIS A 172 28.02 -29.65 11.40
CA HIS A 172 27.85 -29.11 12.75
C HIS A 172 26.66 -29.73 13.47
N SER A 173 25.59 -30.08 12.75
CA SER A 173 24.34 -30.55 13.36
C SER A 173 24.17 -32.06 13.44
N PHE A 174 24.86 -32.83 12.57
CA PHE A 174 24.64 -34.28 12.45
C PHE A 174 24.75 -35.03 13.79
N ALA A 175 25.84 -34.81 14.54
CA ALA A 175 26.11 -35.59 15.76
C ALA A 175 25.02 -35.39 16.83
N GLU A 176 24.60 -34.15 17.08
CA GLU A 176 23.56 -33.83 18.06
C GLU A 176 22.19 -34.34 17.62
N MET A 177 21.85 -34.19 16.33
CA MET A 177 20.56 -34.66 15.80
C MET A 177 20.47 -36.19 15.81
N TYR A 178 21.55 -36.88 15.47
CA TYR A 178 21.63 -38.33 15.52
C TYR A 178 21.54 -38.86 16.96
N ALA A 179 22.17 -38.18 17.92
CA ALA A 179 22.01 -38.50 19.34
C ALA A 179 20.55 -38.33 19.81
N LYS A 180 19.87 -37.27 19.35
CA LYS A 180 18.44 -37.04 19.67
C LYS A 180 17.53 -38.13 19.09
N VAL A 181 17.83 -38.65 17.90
CA VAL A 181 17.10 -39.82 17.34
C VAL A 181 17.22 -41.03 18.28
N LYS A 182 18.43 -41.31 18.80
CA LYS A 182 18.64 -42.43 19.74
C LYS A 182 17.87 -42.22 21.04
N GLU A 183 17.86 -41.01 21.58
CA GLU A 183 17.09 -40.66 22.79
C GLU A 183 15.59 -40.90 22.57
N PHE A 184 15.04 -40.45 21.44
CA PHE A 184 13.62 -40.71 21.12
C PHE A 184 13.31 -42.19 20.94
N ARG A 185 14.20 -42.96 20.30
CA ARG A 185 14.02 -44.42 20.18
C ARG A 185 13.96 -45.10 21.54
N PHE A 186 14.92 -44.78 22.41
CA PHE A 186 14.95 -45.31 23.77
C PHE A 186 13.66 -44.99 24.52
N GLU A 187 13.16 -43.76 24.39
CA GLU A 187 11.91 -43.35 25.03
C GLU A 187 10.68 -44.10 24.48
N VAL A 188 10.61 -44.36 23.17
CA VAL A 188 9.54 -45.20 22.58
C VAL A 188 9.61 -46.62 23.13
N THR A 189 10.80 -47.23 23.17
CA THR A 189 11.00 -48.58 23.73
C THR A 189 10.59 -48.64 25.20
N ARG A 190 11.02 -47.66 26.01
CA ARG A 190 10.66 -47.55 27.43
C ARG A 190 9.14 -47.49 27.62
N LEU A 191 8.46 -46.64 26.87
CA LEU A 191 7.00 -46.49 26.97
C LEU A 191 6.25 -47.75 26.50
N GLU A 192 6.77 -48.45 25.49
CA GLU A 192 6.21 -49.71 25.02
C GLU A 192 6.35 -50.83 26.06
N GLU A 193 7.46 -50.89 26.80
CA GLU A 193 7.63 -51.82 27.91
C GLU A 193 6.71 -51.48 29.10
N GLU A 194 6.54 -50.20 29.39
CA GLU A 194 5.69 -49.69 30.48
C GLU A 194 4.20 -49.97 30.30
N LYS A 195 3.75 -50.32 29.08
CA LYS A 195 2.37 -50.78 28.82
C LYS A 195 1.98 -52.00 29.67
N THR A 196 2.97 -52.78 30.12
CA THR A 196 2.78 -53.99 30.94
C THR A 196 2.91 -53.75 32.44
N THR A 197 3.54 -52.65 32.87
CA THR A 197 3.90 -52.42 34.28
C THR A 197 3.24 -51.20 34.92
N LYS A 198 2.77 -50.24 34.12
CA LYS A 198 2.15 -48.98 34.61
C LYS A 198 0.66 -48.90 34.27
N ASN A 199 0.02 -47.82 34.72
CA ASN A 199 -1.35 -47.49 34.34
C ASN A 199 -1.42 -47.18 32.84
N ILE A 200 -2.07 -48.06 32.07
CA ILE A 200 -2.06 -47.99 30.61
C ILE A 200 -2.58 -46.67 30.03
N ALA A 201 -3.62 -46.07 30.62
CA ALA A 201 -4.16 -44.80 30.13
C ALA A 201 -3.15 -43.65 30.26
N GLN A 202 -2.30 -43.69 31.29
CA GLN A 202 -1.21 -42.72 31.46
C GLN A 202 -0.12 -42.94 30.41
N VAL A 203 0.25 -44.21 30.16
CA VAL A 203 1.23 -44.57 29.12
C VAL A 203 0.74 -44.13 27.73
N THR A 204 -0.56 -44.27 27.44
CA THR A 204 -1.16 -43.77 26.19
C THR A 204 -0.91 -42.26 26.02
N ILE A 205 -1.17 -41.45 27.07
CA ILE A 205 -0.95 -40.01 27.03
C ILE A 205 0.54 -39.69 26.80
N GLU A 206 1.44 -40.34 27.53
CA GLU A 206 2.88 -40.14 27.40
C GLU A 206 3.40 -40.54 26.00
N MET A 207 2.89 -41.63 25.42
CA MET A 207 3.21 -42.06 24.06
C MET A 207 2.76 -41.03 23.02
N SER A 208 1.53 -40.52 23.14
CA SER A 208 1.01 -39.49 22.25
C SER A 208 1.79 -38.18 22.36
N GLU A 209 2.22 -37.80 23.56
CA GLU A 209 3.10 -36.64 23.75
C GLU A 209 4.48 -36.85 23.14
N ASN A 210 5.07 -38.03 23.30
CA ASN A 210 6.36 -38.37 22.71
C ASN A 210 6.30 -38.34 21.18
N LYS A 211 5.25 -38.91 20.58
CA LYS A 211 4.97 -38.81 19.14
C LYS A 211 4.90 -37.35 18.67
N ARG A 212 4.22 -36.48 19.43
CA ARG A 212 4.18 -35.03 19.12
C ARG A 212 5.57 -34.40 19.15
N LYS A 213 6.41 -34.76 20.12
CA LYS A 213 7.82 -34.31 20.19
C LYS A 213 8.62 -34.78 18.98
N ILE A 214 8.47 -36.04 18.59
CA ILE A 214 9.13 -36.63 17.39
C ILE A 214 8.69 -35.91 16.11
N LEU A 215 7.39 -35.62 15.96
CA LEU A 215 6.88 -34.87 14.80
C LEU A 215 7.44 -33.44 14.74
N ASN A 216 7.57 -32.75 15.87
CA ASN A 216 8.20 -31.43 15.92
C ASN A 216 9.71 -31.50 15.61
N PHE A 217 10.39 -32.55 16.08
CA PHE A 217 11.78 -32.82 15.74
C PHE A 217 11.95 -33.07 14.23
N CYS A 218 11.06 -33.84 13.61
CA CYS A 218 11.04 -34.07 12.16
C CYS A 218 10.98 -32.75 11.36
N LYS A 219 10.08 -31.82 11.76
CA LYS A 219 9.98 -30.49 11.12
C LYS A 219 11.29 -29.69 11.21
N LYS A 220 12.04 -29.85 12.29
CA LYS A 220 13.36 -29.22 12.44
C LYS A 220 14.39 -29.88 11.53
N VAL A 221 14.45 -31.22 11.52
CA VAL A 221 15.38 -31.98 10.68
C VAL A 221 15.23 -31.61 9.20
N ALA A 222 13.99 -31.47 8.72
CA ALA A 222 13.69 -31.08 7.34
C ALA A 222 14.30 -29.71 6.92
N LYS A 223 14.62 -28.84 7.88
CA LYS A 223 15.19 -27.50 7.64
C LYS A 223 16.69 -27.41 7.97
N LEU A 224 17.29 -28.43 8.57
CA LEU A 224 18.69 -28.37 9.04
C LEU A 224 19.66 -27.99 7.94
N LYS A 225 19.57 -28.66 6.78
CA LYS A 225 20.46 -28.41 5.64
C LYS A 225 20.41 -26.94 5.19
N GLN A 226 19.23 -26.34 5.20
CA GLN A 226 19.05 -24.93 4.84
C GLN A 226 19.65 -24.00 5.89
N PHE A 227 19.40 -24.25 7.17
CA PHE A 227 19.97 -23.44 8.25
C PHE A 227 21.49 -23.54 8.28
N GLU A 228 22.03 -24.73 8.08
CA GLU A 228 23.46 -24.99 8.08
C GLU A 228 24.16 -24.27 6.91
N TYR A 229 23.59 -24.38 5.70
CA TYR A 229 24.06 -23.61 4.55
C TYR A 229 23.96 -22.09 4.80
N LEU A 230 22.82 -21.61 5.30
CA LEU A 230 22.62 -20.18 5.54
C LEU A 230 23.62 -19.63 6.54
N LEU A 231 23.83 -20.30 7.67
CA LEU A 231 24.74 -19.86 8.71
C LEU A 231 26.19 -19.93 8.24
N TYR A 232 26.66 -21.14 7.90
CA TYR A 232 28.08 -21.40 7.76
C TYR A 232 28.62 -21.18 6.35
N THR A 233 27.74 -21.00 5.35
CA THR A 233 28.14 -20.68 3.97
C THR A 233 27.70 -19.28 3.57
N HIS A 234 26.39 -19.03 3.50
CA HIS A 234 25.88 -17.77 2.96
C HIS A 234 26.22 -16.57 3.85
N ILE A 235 25.76 -16.56 5.11
CA ILE A 235 25.99 -15.46 6.04
C ILE A 235 27.48 -15.30 6.36
N ALA A 236 28.22 -16.41 6.50
CA ALA A 236 29.67 -16.36 6.65
C ALA A 236 30.36 -15.59 5.51
N ASN A 237 29.98 -15.87 4.26
CA ASN A 237 30.51 -15.17 3.08
C ASN A 237 30.10 -13.69 3.06
N GLU A 238 28.84 -13.40 3.37
CA GLU A 238 28.32 -12.03 3.46
C GLU A 238 29.09 -11.19 4.49
N ILE A 239 29.37 -11.77 5.66
CA ILE A 239 30.17 -11.14 6.70
C ILE A 239 31.62 -10.93 6.24
N PHE A 240 32.20 -11.92 5.54
CA PHE A 240 33.56 -11.81 5.00
C PHE A 240 33.67 -10.68 3.98
N GLU A 241 32.72 -10.55 3.06
CA GLU A 241 32.65 -9.43 2.11
C GLU A 241 32.57 -8.08 2.82
N LEU A 242 31.72 -7.97 3.85
CA LEU A 242 31.53 -6.74 4.62
C LEU A 242 32.77 -6.36 5.45
N LYS A 243 33.55 -7.33 5.92
CA LYS A 243 34.75 -7.10 6.74
C LYS A 243 35.83 -6.28 6.01
N ASN A 244 35.90 -6.37 4.69
CA ASN A 244 36.87 -5.61 3.90
C ASN A 244 36.50 -4.13 3.76
N GLU A 245 35.27 -3.74 4.14
CA GLU A 245 34.73 -2.41 3.86
C GLU A 245 34.31 -1.64 5.11
N PHE A 246 33.90 -2.36 6.15
CA PHE A 246 33.60 -1.76 7.44
C PHE A 246 34.75 -2.01 8.41
N SER A 247 35.22 -0.93 9.05
CA SER A 247 36.18 -1.04 10.14
C SER A 247 35.62 -1.92 11.26
N THR A 248 36.49 -2.66 11.94
CA THR A 248 36.13 -3.40 13.17
C THR A 248 35.66 -2.49 14.31
N ALA A 249 35.68 -1.18 14.13
CA ALA A 249 35.10 -0.20 15.04
C ALA A 249 33.68 0.26 14.67
N ASP A 250 33.11 -0.13 13.52
CA ASP A 250 31.71 0.22 13.19
C ASP A 250 30.75 -0.56 14.10
N PRO A 251 29.94 0.12 14.94
CA PRO A 251 29.08 -0.52 15.92
C PRO A 251 27.99 -1.39 15.27
N GLU A 252 27.50 -1.02 14.08
CA GLU A 252 26.49 -1.80 13.35
C GLU A 252 27.09 -3.11 12.82
N PHE A 253 28.36 -3.09 12.39
CA PHE A 253 29.06 -4.30 11.95
C PHE A 253 29.39 -5.23 13.13
N LEU A 254 29.80 -4.66 14.28
CA LEU A 254 30.03 -5.43 15.50
C LEU A 254 28.74 -6.11 16.01
N GLU A 255 27.59 -5.47 15.87
CA GLU A 255 26.28 -6.07 16.18
C GLU A 255 26.01 -7.30 15.31
N VAL A 256 26.24 -7.20 13.99
CA VAL A 256 26.11 -8.35 13.06
C VAL A 256 27.01 -9.50 13.49
N LEU A 257 28.29 -9.25 13.80
CA LEU A 257 29.23 -10.28 14.23
C LEU A 257 28.79 -10.95 15.53
N LYS A 258 28.31 -10.17 16.50
CA LYS A 258 27.83 -10.69 17.78
C LYS A 258 26.60 -11.58 17.58
N SER A 259 25.61 -11.11 16.83
CA SER A 259 24.37 -11.84 16.55
C SER A 259 24.64 -13.12 15.76
N TYR A 260 25.52 -13.07 14.76
CA TYR A 260 25.95 -14.24 14.00
C TYR A 260 26.60 -15.30 14.90
N LYS A 261 27.53 -14.89 15.76
CA LYS A 261 28.20 -15.81 16.70
C LYS A 261 27.20 -16.45 17.67
N GLN A 262 26.34 -15.64 18.27
CA GLN A 262 25.30 -16.14 19.20
C GLN A 262 24.38 -17.17 18.54
N LEU A 263 24.03 -16.97 17.27
CA LEU A 263 23.18 -17.90 16.53
C LEU A 263 23.95 -19.19 16.19
N CYS A 264 25.20 -19.09 15.74
CA CYS A 264 26.06 -20.25 15.47
C CYS A 264 26.25 -21.14 16.71
N ASP A 265 26.38 -20.54 17.89
CA ASP A 265 26.60 -21.27 19.13
C ASP A 265 25.35 -22.02 19.64
N ASN A 266 24.14 -21.60 19.22
CA ASN A 266 22.89 -22.04 19.86
C ASN A 266 21.82 -22.64 18.93
N TRP A 267 21.89 -22.43 17.62
CA TRP A 267 20.79 -22.76 16.70
C TRP A 267 20.36 -24.25 16.76
N ILE A 268 21.32 -25.15 17.02
CA ILE A 268 21.09 -26.60 17.11
C ILE A 268 20.18 -26.94 18.29
N LYS A 269 20.13 -26.12 19.35
CA LYS A 269 19.27 -26.36 20.54
C LYS A 269 17.91 -25.68 20.43
N LEU A 270 17.80 -24.63 19.64
CA LEU A 270 16.58 -23.81 19.52
C LEU A 270 15.49 -24.47 18.67
N HIS A 271 14.24 -24.08 18.88
CA HIS A 271 13.13 -24.47 18.01
C HIS A 271 13.30 -23.85 16.61
N TYR A 272 12.94 -24.56 15.53
CA TYR A 272 13.21 -24.11 14.16
C TYR A 272 12.65 -22.71 13.84
N GLN A 273 11.49 -22.38 14.41
CA GLN A 273 10.85 -21.07 14.18
C GLN A 273 11.67 -19.93 14.81
N ILE A 274 12.31 -20.18 15.95
CA ILE A 274 13.18 -19.21 16.62
C ILE A 274 14.43 -18.98 15.76
N VAL A 275 15.02 -20.06 15.23
CA VAL A 275 16.17 -19.97 14.32
C VAL A 275 15.83 -19.16 13.06
N MET A 276 14.65 -19.38 12.47
CA MET A 276 14.19 -18.59 11.32
C MET A 276 14.12 -17.09 11.64
N ASN A 277 13.50 -16.71 12.74
CA ASN A 277 13.36 -15.31 13.11
C ASN A 277 14.74 -14.65 13.30
N TYR A 278 15.68 -15.32 13.98
CA TYR A 278 17.05 -14.80 14.13
C TYR A 278 17.79 -14.68 12.79
N LEU A 279 17.59 -15.61 11.87
CA LEU A 279 18.16 -15.52 10.52
C LEU A 279 17.60 -14.32 9.74
N GLU A 280 16.29 -14.09 9.81
CA GLU A 280 15.63 -12.94 9.16
C GLU A 280 16.15 -11.60 9.70
N GLU A 281 16.27 -11.47 11.03
CA GLU A 281 16.83 -10.29 11.67
C GLU A 281 18.28 -10.06 11.23
N LEU A 282 19.12 -11.10 11.26
CA LEU A 282 20.53 -11.02 10.88
C LEU A 282 20.70 -10.65 9.41
N LEU A 283 19.92 -11.24 8.51
CA LEU A 283 19.92 -10.87 7.08
C LEU A 283 19.44 -9.44 6.87
N GLY A 284 18.48 -8.96 7.67
CA GLY A 284 18.05 -7.56 7.67
C GLY A 284 19.19 -6.60 8.01
N LEU A 285 19.96 -6.90 9.04
CA LEU A 285 21.14 -6.11 9.43
C LEU A 285 22.22 -6.11 8.33
N ILE A 286 22.52 -7.27 7.75
CA ILE A 286 23.46 -7.41 6.63
C ILE A 286 23.00 -6.56 5.43
N LYS A 287 21.72 -6.65 5.06
CA LYS A 287 21.14 -5.87 3.96
C LYS A 287 21.26 -4.37 4.21
N LYS A 288 21.04 -3.90 5.44
CA LYS A 288 21.21 -2.49 5.83
C LYS A 288 22.66 -2.04 5.62
N LEU A 289 23.64 -2.84 6.02
CA LEU A 289 25.06 -2.54 5.79
C LEU A 289 25.41 -2.53 4.30
N LYS A 290 24.94 -3.50 3.51
CA LYS A 290 25.12 -3.52 2.06
C LYS A 290 24.50 -2.29 1.39
N PHE A 291 23.32 -1.84 1.83
CA PHE A 291 22.71 -0.61 1.33
C PHE A 291 23.52 0.63 1.71
N LYS A 292 24.03 0.72 2.95
CA LYS A 292 24.93 1.79 3.41
C LYS A 292 26.19 1.86 2.53
N LYS A 293 26.78 0.72 2.18
CA LYS A 293 27.90 0.62 1.23
C LYS A 293 27.53 1.20 -0.15
N ILE A 294 26.45 0.71 -0.77
CA ILE A 294 26.02 1.17 -2.09
C ILE A 294 25.76 2.67 -2.08
N ARG A 295 25.13 3.16 -1.01
CA ARG A 295 24.86 4.58 -0.83
C ARG A 295 26.17 5.37 -0.72
N ASN A 296 27.13 4.94 0.10
CA ASN A 296 28.44 5.60 0.20
C ASN A 296 29.14 5.70 -1.17
N LEU A 297 29.18 4.62 -1.95
CA LEU A 297 29.75 4.61 -3.30
C LEU A 297 29.02 5.58 -4.25
N THR A 298 27.69 5.60 -4.18
CA THR A 298 26.86 6.51 -4.99
C THR A 298 27.03 7.96 -4.56
N SER A 299 27.15 8.23 -3.25
CA SER A 299 27.40 9.57 -2.70
C SER A 299 28.77 10.08 -3.16
N GLN A 300 29.80 9.24 -3.24
CA GLN A 300 31.12 9.66 -3.74
C GLN A 300 31.05 10.23 -5.16
N THR A 301 30.38 9.53 -6.09
CA THR A 301 30.25 10.01 -7.47
C THR A 301 29.31 11.20 -7.57
N THR A 302 28.18 11.16 -6.86
CA THR A 302 27.12 12.17 -6.94
C THR A 302 27.56 13.50 -6.33
N VAL A 303 28.17 13.48 -5.15
CA VAL A 303 28.66 14.68 -4.46
C VAL A 303 29.77 15.34 -5.27
N ALA A 304 30.70 14.57 -5.84
CA ALA A 304 31.76 15.08 -6.71
C ALA A 304 31.17 15.81 -7.94
N GLN A 305 30.25 15.15 -8.65
CA GLN A 305 29.61 15.70 -9.85
C GLN A 305 28.81 16.97 -9.55
N ILE A 306 27.98 16.95 -8.51
CA ILE A 306 27.17 18.12 -8.12
C ILE A 306 28.08 19.25 -7.67
N THR A 307 29.10 18.97 -6.85
CA THR A 307 30.05 19.99 -6.38
C THR A 307 30.78 20.65 -7.54
N HIS A 308 31.19 19.89 -8.56
CA HIS A 308 31.76 20.44 -9.79
C HIS A 308 30.78 21.35 -10.54
N GLN A 309 29.55 20.89 -10.80
CA GLN A 309 28.53 21.68 -11.51
C GLN A 309 28.19 22.97 -10.77
N VAL A 310 28.04 22.87 -9.45
CA VAL A 310 27.76 24.01 -8.58
C VAL A 310 28.95 24.96 -8.52
N GLY A 311 30.18 24.46 -8.52
CA GLY A 311 31.39 25.29 -8.62
C GLY A 311 31.42 26.12 -9.89
N VAL A 312 31.09 25.53 -11.03
CA VAL A 312 30.94 26.27 -12.30
C VAL A 312 29.84 27.33 -12.18
N TYR A 313 28.69 26.98 -11.61
CA TYR A 313 27.58 27.92 -11.43
C TYR A 313 27.93 29.08 -10.47
N VAL A 314 28.63 28.80 -9.37
CA VAL A 314 29.14 29.82 -8.44
C VAL A 314 30.11 30.75 -9.17
N ALA A 315 31.05 30.25 -9.95
CA ALA A 315 31.96 31.11 -10.73
C ALA A 315 31.21 32.02 -11.73
N GLN A 316 30.17 31.49 -12.40
CA GLN A 316 29.31 32.29 -13.28
C GLN A 316 28.52 33.35 -12.50
N LEU A 317 27.96 32.99 -11.34
CA LEU A 317 27.26 33.93 -10.46
C LEU A 317 28.18 35.06 -10.00
N GLU A 318 29.43 34.77 -9.66
CA GLU A 318 30.42 35.79 -9.27
C GLU A 318 30.55 36.86 -10.36
N THR A 319 30.72 36.42 -11.61
CA THR A 319 30.84 37.32 -12.77
C THR A 319 29.56 38.14 -12.98
N GLN A 320 28.40 37.51 -12.91
CA GLN A 320 27.11 38.20 -13.04
C GLN A 320 26.86 39.22 -11.92
N LEU A 321 27.28 38.89 -10.70
CA LEU A 321 27.17 39.74 -9.53
C LEU A 321 28.06 40.98 -9.70
N GLN A 322 29.33 40.81 -10.10
CA GLN A 322 30.25 41.91 -10.39
C GLN A 322 29.72 42.83 -11.49
N ASN A 323 29.23 42.27 -12.60
CA ASN A 323 28.61 43.05 -13.69
C ASN A 323 27.38 43.84 -13.23
N SER A 324 26.71 43.36 -12.18
CA SER A 324 25.53 43.99 -11.61
C SER A 324 25.84 44.94 -10.45
N LYS A 325 27.12 45.22 -10.11
CA LYS A 325 27.54 46.08 -8.98
C LYS A 325 26.79 47.41 -8.94
N HIS A 326 26.63 48.05 -10.10
CA HIS A 326 25.93 49.33 -10.24
C HIS A 326 24.45 49.27 -9.82
N ASN A 327 23.80 48.10 -9.91
CA ASN A 327 22.39 47.93 -9.52
C ASN A 327 22.17 47.90 -8.01
N PHE A 328 23.22 47.66 -7.22
CA PHE A 328 23.09 47.48 -5.76
C PHE A 328 23.58 48.69 -4.96
N GLY A 329 24.46 49.51 -5.54
CA GLY A 329 25.24 50.51 -4.80
C GLY A 329 26.33 49.86 -3.93
N GLU A 330 27.38 50.61 -3.62
CA GLU A 330 28.62 50.08 -3.03
C GLU A 330 28.42 49.38 -1.67
N LYS A 331 27.69 50.02 -0.75
CA LYS A 331 27.46 49.49 0.61
C LYS A 331 26.70 48.15 0.61
N ASN A 332 25.67 48.03 -0.22
CA ASN A 332 24.88 46.79 -0.30
C ASN A 332 25.64 45.72 -1.09
N PHE A 333 26.35 46.11 -2.15
CA PHE A 333 27.17 45.20 -2.93
C PHE A 333 28.24 44.52 -2.06
N ASN A 334 28.93 45.26 -1.19
CA ASN A 334 29.96 44.69 -0.31
C ASN A 334 29.38 43.63 0.65
N LYS A 335 28.18 43.85 1.20
CA LYS A 335 27.49 42.84 2.04
C LYS A 335 27.10 41.60 1.25
N ILE A 336 26.59 41.79 0.04
CA ILE A 336 26.22 40.71 -0.87
C ILE A 336 27.45 39.87 -1.23
N LEU A 337 28.56 40.54 -1.55
CA LEU A 337 29.82 39.90 -1.89
C LEU A 337 30.39 39.10 -0.71
N GLN A 338 30.35 39.65 0.50
CA GLN A 338 30.81 38.95 1.70
C GLN A 338 30.03 37.65 1.95
N ASN A 339 28.70 37.68 1.81
CA ASN A 339 27.87 36.47 1.91
C ASN A 339 28.18 35.48 0.78
N PHE A 340 28.42 35.99 -0.43
CA PHE A 340 28.77 35.17 -1.58
C PHE A 340 30.13 34.45 -1.42
N THR A 341 31.11 35.11 -0.79
CA THR A 341 32.42 34.52 -0.49
C THR A 341 32.29 33.25 0.37
N ASN A 342 31.36 33.21 1.33
CA ASN A 342 31.13 32.02 2.14
C ASN A 342 30.69 30.83 1.28
N PHE A 343 29.85 31.06 0.26
CA PHE A 343 29.44 30.00 -0.67
C PHE A 343 30.62 29.50 -1.52
N LYS A 344 31.49 30.41 -1.97
CA LYS A 344 32.70 30.08 -2.72
C LYS A 344 33.67 29.24 -1.89
N VAL A 345 33.88 29.62 -0.62
CA VAL A 345 34.74 28.87 0.31
C VAL A 345 34.19 27.46 0.51
N PHE A 346 32.89 27.29 0.78
CA PHE A 346 32.29 25.97 0.96
C PHE A 346 32.52 25.05 -0.24
N ILE A 347 32.23 25.53 -1.45
CA ILE A 347 32.39 24.73 -2.67
C ILE A 347 33.85 24.43 -2.97
N THR A 348 34.76 25.37 -2.71
CA THR A 348 36.20 25.15 -2.88
C THR A 348 36.67 24.05 -1.93
N THR A 349 36.31 24.12 -0.64
CA THR A 349 36.64 23.10 0.36
C THR A 349 36.07 21.74 -0.02
N MET A 350 34.83 21.68 -0.49
CA MET A 350 34.21 20.43 -0.96
C MET A 350 34.89 19.86 -2.21
N SER A 351 35.31 20.72 -3.14
CA SER A 351 35.97 20.28 -4.38
C SER A 351 37.38 19.71 -4.17
N GLN A 352 38.04 20.07 -3.06
CA GLN A 352 39.36 19.57 -2.69
C GLN A 352 39.33 18.24 -1.94
N LYS A 353 38.16 17.77 -1.52
CA LYS A 353 38.03 16.47 -0.86
C LYS A 353 38.23 15.34 -1.85
N THR A 354 39.03 14.34 -1.45
CA THR A 354 39.26 13.11 -2.22
C THR A 354 38.22 12.03 -1.92
N ASN A 355 37.60 12.06 -0.74
CA ASN A 355 36.56 11.13 -0.32
C ASN A 355 35.37 11.88 0.26
N TYR A 356 34.16 11.50 -0.17
CA TYR A 356 32.90 12.07 0.31
C TYR A 356 32.16 11.07 1.19
N SER A 357 31.62 11.57 2.29
CA SER A 357 30.77 10.85 3.22
C SER A 357 29.28 11.19 3.00
N LEU A 358 28.38 10.41 3.62
CA LEU A 358 26.94 10.75 3.66
C LEU A 358 26.66 12.10 4.33
N GLN A 359 27.51 12.50 5.29
CA GLN A 359 27.41 13.81 5.92
C GLN A 359 27.71 14.91 4.91
N ASP A 360 28.66 14.70 4.00
CA ASP A 360 28.99 15.66 2.94
C ASP A 360 27.86 15.84 1.95
N GLU A 361 27.15 14.76 1.59
CA GLU A 361 25.92 14.83 0.78
C GLU A 361 24.84 15.69 1.45
N THR A 362 24.64 15.50 2.76
CA THR A 362 23.68 16.27 3.55
C THR A 362 24.08 17.75 3.62
N ASN A 363 25.35 18.03 3.86
CA ASN A 363 25.88 19.39 3.90
C ASN A 363 25.74 20.08 2.53
N LEU A 364 26.00 19.37 1.43
CA LEU A 364 25.84 19.89 0.07
C LEU A 364 24.37 20.20 -0.24
N LEU A 365 23.44 19.36 0.20
CA LEU A 365 22.01 19.63 0.02
C LEU A 365 21.58 20.91 0.74
N THR A 366 21.98 21.09 2.00
CA THR A 366 21.72 22.32 2.76
C THR A 366 22.31 23.54 2.05
N PHE A 367 23.57 23.44 1.61
CA PHE A 367 24.23 24.47 0.82
C PHE A 367 23.43 24.85 -0.44
N LEU A 368 22.91 23.87 -1.19
CA LEU A 368 22.13 24.13 -2.41
C LEU A 368 20.86 24.94 -2.13
N TYR A 369 20.17 24.65 -1.02
CA TYR A 369 19.01 25.42 -0.59
C TYR A 369 19.38 26.85 -0.21
N GLU A 370 20.47 27.04 0.52
CA GLU A 370 20.96 28.37 0.90
C GLU A 370 21.37 29.19 -0.32
N LEU A 371 22.11 28.60 -1.26
CA LEU A 371 22.51 29.25 -2.51
C LEU A 371 21.30 29.64 -3.37
N LYS A 372 20.31 28.75 -3.50
CA LYS A 372 19.05 29.05 -4.21
C LYS A 372 18.32 30.24 -3.57
N ASN A 373 18.21 30.25 -2.24
CA ASN A 373 17.57 31.34 -1.50
C ASN A 373 18.34 32.66 -1.66
N PHE A 374 19.67 32.61 -1.67
CA PHE A 374 20.51 33.76 -1.95
C PHE A 374 20.24 34.33 -3.35
N VAL A 375 20.30 33.49 -4.40
CA VAL A 375 20.02 33.91 -5.79
C VAL A 375 18.62 34.52 -5.92
N TYR A 376 17.62 33.92 -5.29
CA TYR A 376 16.25 34.46 -5.28
C TYR A 376 16.18 35.87 -4.68
N LYS A 377 16.80 36.09 -3.51
CA LYS A 377 16.84 37.40 -2.85
C LYS A 377 17.53 38.46 -3.71
N ILE A 378 18.64 38.10 -4.36
CA ILE A 378 19.38 39.01 -5.25
C ILE A 378 18.54 39.40 -6.47
N ASN A 379 17.87 38.42 -7.10
CA ASN A 379 17.00 38.69 -8.25
C ASN A 379 15.78 39.54 -7.87
N TYR A 380 15.17 39.29 -6.71
CA TYR A 380 14.09 40.11 -6.19
C TYR A 380 14.53 41.56 -6.01
N PHE A 381 15.68 41.79 -5.38
CA PHE A 381 16.25 43.13 -5.20
C PHE A 381 16.52 43.83 -6.55
N LYS A 382 17.14 43.13 -7.50
CA LYS A 382 17.43 43.68 -8.84
C LYS A 382 16.15 44.09 -9.58
N ASN A 383 15.09 43.30 -9.48
CA ASN A 383 13.80 43.62 -10.09
C ASN A 383 13.15 44.84 -9.42
N TYR A 384 13.21 44.94 -8.09
CA TYR A 384 12.70 46.10 -7.35
C TYR A 384 13.41 47.40 -7.77
N GLU A 385 14.74 47.39 -7.84
CA GLU A 385 15.51 48.56 -8.31
C GLU A 385 15.19 48.93 -9.76
N LYS A 386 15.04 47.94 -10.65
CA LYS A 386 14.62 48.17 -12.04
C LYS A 386 13.25 48.85 -12.13
N ILE A 387 12.27 48.41 -11.34
CA ILE A 387 10.94 49.02 -11.28
C ILE A 387 11.04 50.49 -10.83
N LYS A 388 11.87 50.77 -9.83
CA LYS A 388 12.10 52.12 -9.30
C LYS A 388 12.79 53.05 -10.32
N ILE A 389 13.70 52.53 -11.13
CA ILE A 389 14.36 53.31 -12.20
C ILE A 389 13.36 53.62 -13.33
N CYS A 390 12.55 52.63 -13.75
CA CYS A 390 11.56 52.82 -14.82
C CYS A 390 10.45 53.83 -14.42
N SER A 391 10.01 53.84 -13.17
CA SER A 391 8.97 54.78 -12.72
C SER A 391 9.42 56.24 -12.78
N TYR A 392 10.69 56.53 -12.46
CA TYR A 392 11.26 57.87 -12.59
C TYR A 392 11.35 58.33 -14.05
N SER A 393 11.84 57.48 -14.94
CA SER A 393 11.90 57.81 -16.38
C SER A 393 10.52 58.10 -16.96
N ASN A 394 9.50 57.35 -16.55
CA ASN A 394 8.13 57.56 -17.00
C ASN A 394 7.55 58.90 -16.50
N LEU A 395 7.82 59.28 -15.24
CA LEU A 395 7.44 60.59 -14.71
C LEU A 395 8.08 61.73 -15.52
N MET A 396 9.39 61.65 -15.77
CA MET A 396 10.10 62.68 -16.54
C MET A 396 9.50 62.87 -17.94
N ASN A 397 9.22 61.77 -18.64
CA ASN A 397 8.58 61.82 -19.96
C ASN A 397 7.20 62.47 -19.89
N TYR A 398 6.38 62.11 -18.89
CA TYR A 398 5.04 62.66 -18.75
C TYR A 398 5.08 64.17 -18.44
N VAL A 399 5.97 64.61 -17.54
CA VAL A 399 6.14 66.03 -17.21
C VAL A 399 6.56 66.85 -18.43
N GLN A 400 7.48 66.33 -19.26
CA GLN A 400 7.89 66.98 -20.51
C GLN A 400 6.73 67.13 -21.51
N ILE A 401 5.94 66.07 -21.72
CA ILE A 401 4.77 66.11 -22.61
C ILE A 401 3.79 67.17 -22.10
N SER A 402 3.49 67.14 -20.81
CA SER A 402 2.53 68.05 -20.20
C SER A 402 3.01 69.51 -20.27
N TYR A 403 4.30 69.77 -20.08
CA TYR A 403 4.88 71.09 -20.28
C TYR A 403 4.80 71.56 -21.74
N GLY A 404 5.02 70.64 -22.70
CA GLY A 404 4.81 70.93 -24.12
C GLY A 404 3.37 71.34 -24.44
N VAL A 405 2.38 70.65 -23.87
CA VAL A 405 0.96 71.00 -23.99
C VAL A 405 0.67 72.38 -23.38
N TYR A 406 1.27 72.69 -22.22
CA TYR A 406 1.17 73.99 -21.57
C TYR A 406 1.70 75.12 -22.47
N LEU A 407 2.93 75.00 -22.97
CA LEU A 407 3.52 76.00 -23.87
C LEU A 407 2.67 76.19 -25.13
N TYR A 408 2.19 75.08 -25.71
CA TYR A 408 1.32 75.11 -26.86
C TYR A 408 0.02 75.88 -26.58
N ALA A 409 -0.68 75.57 -25.48
CA ALA A 409 -1.91 76.26 -25.10
C ALA A 409 -1.66 77.76 -24.86
N CYS A 410 -0.57 78.12 -24.17
CA CYS A 410 -0.17 79.51 -23.94
C CYS A 410 0.08 80.26 -25.26
N SER A 411 0.81 79.65 -26.20
CA SER A 411 1.10 80.27 -27.51
C SER A 411 -0.15 80.55 -28.35
N ASN A 412 -1.21 79.74 -28.14
CA ASN A 412 -2.47 79.81 -28.84
C ASN A 412 -3.53 80.65 -28.11
N PHE A 413 -3.21 81.17 -26.92
CA PHE A 413 -4.11 82.05 -26.16
C PHE A 413 -4.55 83.27 -26.97
N LYS A 414 -3.69 83.79 -27.85
CA LYS A 414 -3.97 84.92 -28.73
C LYS A 414 -5.18 84.74 -29.67
N TYR A 415 -5.63 83.50 -29.89
CA TYR A 415 -6.80 83.21 -30.71
C TYR A 415 -8.12 83.30 -29.94
N LEU A 416 -8.08 83.45 -28.61
CA LEU A 416 -9.26 83.67 -27.80
C LEU A 416 -9.64 85.16 -27.74
N GLU A 417 -10.93 85.40 -27.60
CA GLU A 417 -11.45 86.72 -27.25
C GLU A 417 -10.88 87.16 -25.88
N GLN A 418 -10.52 88.44 -25.78
CA GLN A 418 -9.89 89.04 -24.61
C GLN A 418 -10.88 89.34 -23.47
N SER A 419 -11.74 88.37 -23.14
CA SER A 419 -12.68 88.46 -22.02
C SER A 419 -11.99 88.29 -20.67
N ALA A 420 -12.58 88.87 -19.61
CA ALA A 420 -12.08 88.72 -18.24
C ALA A 420 -12.01 87.24 -17.80
N GLN A 421 -12.97 86.42 -18.24
CA GLN A 421 -13.03 85.00 -17.94
C GLN A 421 -11.87 84.21 -18.57
N ASN A 422 -11.53 84.48 -19.83
CA ASN A 422 -10.42 83.80 -20.52
C ASN A 422 -9.07 84.17 -19.90
N LYS A 423 -8.90 85.45 -19.51
CA LYS A 423 -7.71 85.92 -18.79
C LYS A 423 -7.58 85.26 -17.42
N LEU A 424 -8.69 85.06 -16.69
CA LEU A 424 -8.68 84.37 -15.40
C LEU A 424 -8.23 82.90 -15.54
N ILE A 425 -8.75 82.16 -16.52
CA ILE A 425 -8.34 80.77 -16.77
C ILE A 425 -6.85 80.69 -17.13
N PHE A 426 -6.35 81.64 -17.93
CA PHE A 426 -4.93 81.72 -18.27
C PHE A 426 -4.06 81.94 -17.02
N GLN A 427 -4.42 82.90 -16.17
CA GLN A 427 -3.72 83.18 -14.91
C GLN A 427 -3.76 81.98 -13.94
N GLN A 428 -4.91 81.32 -13.81
CA GLN A 428 -5.05 80.12 -12.99
C GLN A 428 -4.15 78.98 -13.51
N THR A 429 -4.06 78.80 -14.82
CA THR A 429 -3.19 77.79 -15.43
C THR A 429 -1.72 78.12 -15.20
N GLN A 430 -1.34 79.40 -15.32
CA GLN A 430 0.03 79.86 -15.02
C GLN A 430 0.39 79.63 -13.56
N GLN A 431 -0.52 79.94 -12.63
CA GLN A 431 -0.28 79.72 -11.21
C GLN A 431 -0.15 78.23 -10.89
N ALA A 432 -1.07 77.39 -11.39
CA ALA A 432 -1.00 75.96 -11.16
C ALA A 432 0.26 75.30 -11.76
N GLN A 433 0.76 75.81 -12.89
CA GLN A 433 2.05 75.39 -13.45
C GLN A 433 3.22 75.80 -12.55
N ARG A 434 3.23 77.03 -12.04
CA ARG A 434 4.27 77.51 -11.11
C ARG A 434 4.29 76.71 -9.80
N ASP A 435 3.11 76.48 -9.22
CA ASP A 435 2.99 75.68 -7.99
C ASP A 435 3.49 74.24 -8.19
N PHE A 436 3.26 73.67 -9.38
CA PHE A 436 3.82 72.39 -9.76
C PHE A 436 5.34 72.46 -9.96
N ASP A 437 5.87 73.47 -10.64
CA ASP A 437 7.30 73.63 -10.86
C ASP A 437 8.05 73.73 -9.52
N ASP A 438 7.52 74.51 -8.57
CA ASP A 438 8.04 74.63 -7.20
C ASP A 438 7.99 73.30 -6.44
N LEU A 439 6.90 72.54 -6.57
CA LEU A 439 6.78 71.21 -5.97
C LEU A 439 7.77 70.22 -6.60
N PHE A 440 7.88 70.26 -7.92
CA PHE A 440 8.73 69.38 -8.69
C PHE A 440 10.19 69.62 -8.36
N GLU A 441 10.63 70.87 -8.24
CA GLU A 441 11.98 71.24 -7.82
C GLU A 441 12.31 70.74 -6.41
N LYS A 442 11.36 70.85 -5.47
CA LYS A 442 11.54 70.36 -4.08
C LYS A 442 11.62 68.83 -3.97
N LEU A 443 10.86 68.11 -4.81
CA LEU A 443 10.70 66.65 -4.71
C LEU A 443 11.57 65.86 -5.66
N VAL A 444 12.09 66.50 -6.71
CA VAL A 444 13.06 65.94 -7.66
C VAL A 444 14.49 66.37 -7.29
N ASN A 445 14.74 66.54 -5.99
CA ASN A 445 16.11 66.48 -5.51
C ASN A 445 16.66 65.06 -5.81
N PRO A 446 17.81 64.92 -6.49
CA PRO A 446 18.37 63.63 -6.90
C PRO A 446 18.52 62.59 -5.77
N GLU A 447 18.52 63.04 -4.51
CA GLU A 447 18.67 62.17 -3.33
C GLU A 447 17.36 61.55 -2.81
N THR A 448 16.19 62.15 -3.02
CA THR A 448 14.92 61.73 -2.34
C THR A 448 13.85 61.12 -3.23
N LYS A 449 14.03 61.10 -4.57
CA LYS A 449 13.28 60.34 -5.60
C LYS A 449 11.92 59.75 -5.14
N ASN A 450 10.95 60.60 -4.82
CA ASN A 450 9.64 60.16 -4.35
C ASN A 450 8.55 60.39 -5.41
N VAL A 451 8.70 59.64 -6.52
CA VAL A 451 7.83 59.72 -7.71
C VAL A 451 6.36 59.50 -7.36
N GLU A 452 6.07 58.59 -6.43
CA GLU A 452 4.72 58.27 -6.00
C GLU A 452 4.04 59.44 -5.27
N MET A 453 4.81 60.23 -4.51
CA MET A 453 4.30 61.39 -3.80
C MET A 453 3.88 62.52 -4.76
N ILE A 454 4.58 62.68 -5.89
CA ILE A 454 4.24 63.67 -6.92
C ILE A 454 2.92 63.32 -7.60
N TYR A 455 2.74 62.08 -8.06
CA TYR A 455 1.51 61.63 -8.73
C TYR A 455 0.28 61.73 -7.82
N ASN A 456 0.46 61.46 -6.54
CA ASN A 456 -0.63 61.50 -5.56
C ASN A 456 -0.93 62.91 -5.04
N SER A 457 -0.06 63.90 -5.31
CA SER A 457 -0.21 65.27 -4.82
C SER A 457 -1.45 65.97 -5.42
N GLN A 458 -2.09 66.80 -4.61
CA GLN A 458 -3.23 67.61 -5.09
C GLN A 458 -2.77 68.67 -6.10
N VAL A 459 -1.56 69.21 -5.94
CA VAL A 459 -0.96 70.20 -6.85
C VAL A 459 -0.85 69.64 -8.27
N TRP A 460 -0.36 68.41 -8.43
CA TRP A 460 -0.31 67.72 -9.72
C TRP A 460 -1.69 67.59 -10.37
N LYS A 461 -2.67 67.10 -9.60
CA LYS A 461 -4.04 66.88 -10.08
C LYS A 461 -4.70 68.19 -10.53
N GLU A 462 -4.58 69.26 -9.74
CA GLU A 462 -5.15 70.57 -10.09
C GLU A 462 -4.45 71.20 -11.29
N LYS A 463 -3.12 71.07 -11.40
CA LYS A 463 -2.36 71.51 -12.56
C LYS A 463 -2.82 70.82 -13.84
N GLU A 464 -2.91 69.48 -13.84
CA GLU A 464 -3.33 68.72 -15.01
C GLU A 464 -4.78 69.05 -15.41
N LYS A 465 -5.68 69.16 -14.43
CA LYS A 465 -7.08 69.53 -14.65
C LYS A 465 -7.21 70.92 -15.29
N THR A 466 -6.48 71.91 -14.76
CA THR A 466 -6.53 73.29 -15.25
C THR A 466 -5.90 73.40 -16.64
N LEU A 467 -4.78 72.70 -16.87
CA LEU A 467 -4.12 72.62 -18.18
C LEU A 467 -5.02 71.98 -19.25
N ILE A 468 -5.69 70.87 -18.95
CA ILE A 468 -6.62 70.22 -19.90
C ILE A 468 -7.75 71.16 -20.28
N ASN A 469 -8.32 71.88 -19.30
CA ASN A 469 -9.38 72.85 -19.56
C ASN A 469 -8.87 74.00 -20.44
N PHE A 470 -7.70 74.53 -20.14
CA PHE A 470 -7.09 75.61 -20.92
C PHE A 470 -6.72 75.17 -22.35
N PHE A 471 -6.20 73.96 -22.52
CA PHE A 471 -5.93 73.37 -23.83
C PHE A 471 -7.21 73.22 -24.65
N LYS A 472 -8.28 72.65 -24.08
CA LYS A 472 -9.58 72.51 -24.78
C LYS A 472 -10.13 73.86 -25.22
N LEU A 473 -10.00 74.88 -24.38
CA LEU A 473 -10.45 76.25 -24.65
C LEU A 473 -9.68 76.87 -25.82
N THR A 474 -8.35 76.75 -25.83
CA THR A 474 -7.46 77.40 -26.81
C THR A 474 -7.35 76.64 -28.14
N PHE A 475 -7.45 75.31 -28.13
CA PHE A 475 -7.24 74.47 -29.31
C PHE A 475 -8.31 74.69 -30.38
N LYS A 476 -9.59 74.71 -30.00
CA LYS A 476 -10.70 74.84 -30.96
C LYS A 476 -10.62 76.15 -31.77
N PRO A 477 -10.44 77.34 -31.15
CA PRO A 477 -10.22 78.60 -31.86
C PRO A 477 -8.99 78.59 -32.76
N TYR A 478 -7.84 78.11 -32.27
CA TYR A 478 -6.62 77.95 -33.09
C TYR A 478 -6.87 77.11 -34.33
N PHE A 479 -7.56 75.98 -34.17
CA PHE A 479 -7.81 75.05 -35.25
C PHE A 479 -8.69 75.67 -36.34
N TYR A 480 -9.79 76.32 -35.95
CA TYR A 480 -10.64 77.05 -36.90
C TYR A 480 -9.93 78.22 -37.56
N HIS A 481 -9.09 78.96 -36.83
CA HIS A 481 -8.28 80.04 -37.39
C HIS A 481 -7.34 79.52 -38.49
N SER A 482 -6.65 78.41 -38.19
CA SER A 482 -5.72 77.76 -39.11
C SER A 482 -6.44 77.21 -40.34
N MET A 483 -7.60 76.56 -40.16
CA MET A 483 -8.42 76.06 -41.26
C MET A 483 -8.96 77.18 -42.15
N ALA A 484 -9.46 78.28 -41.56
CA ALA A 484 -9.94 79.43 -42.33
C ALA A 484 -8.81 80.05 -43.16
N LYS A 485 -7.65 80.31 -42.57
CA LYS A 485 -6.47 80.82 -43.31
C LYS A 485 -6.01 79.87 -44.40
N TYR A 486 -6.04 78.56 -44.15
CA TYR A 486 -5.69 77.55 -45.14
C TYR A 486 -6.66 77.57 -46.34
N LEU A 487 -7.97 77.64 -46.08
CA LEU A 487 -8.97 77.77 -47.13
C LEU A 487 -8.79 79.05 -47.94
N ILE A 488 -8.56 80.20 -47.28
CA ILE A 488 -8.25 81.47 -47.96
C ILE A 488 -7.05 81.26 -48.87
N LYS A 489 -5.91 80.84 -48.33
CA LYS A 489 -4.66 80.70 -49.06
C LYS A 489 -4.79 79.79 -50.28
N ASN A 490 -5.44 78.64 -50.14
CA ASN A 490 -5.52 77.65 -51.23
C ASN A 490 -6.60 77.97 -52.26
N SER A 491 -7.68 78.62 -51.87
CA SER A 491 -8.75 79.00 -52.79
C SER A 491 -8.48 80.32 -53.50
N TYR A 492 -7.61 81.18 -52.94
CA TYR A 492 -7.30 82.51 -53.47
C TYR A 492 -6.77 82.49 -54.89
N LEU A 493 -5.78 81.63 -55.20
CA LEU A 493 -5.17 81.59 -56.54
C LEU A 493 -6.16 81.16 -57.64
N ILE A 494 -7.07 80.24 -57.34
CA ILE A 494 -8.03 79.69 -58.30
C ILE A 494 -9.20 80.67 -58.53
N ARG A 495 -9.54 81.48 -57.52
CA ARG A 495 -10.74 82.31 -57.49
C ARG A 495 -10.43 83.80 -57.38
N ALA A 496 -9.20 84.19 -57.73
CA ALA A 496 -8.71 85.56 -57.55
C ALA A 496 -9.60 86.61 -58.25
N GLN A 497 -10.17 86.23 -59.39
CA GLN A 497 -11.03 87.08 -60.23
C GLN A 497 -12.52 87.00 -59.89
N ASN A 498 -12.93 86.16 -58.92
CA ASN A 498 -14.33 86.04 -58.50
C ASN A 498 -14.64 87.06 -57.40
N GLU A 499 -15.33 88.14 -57.77
CA GLU A 499 -15.66 89.25 -56.85
C GLU A 499 -16.43 88.79 -55.60
N LYS A 500 -17.36 87.84 -55.74
CA LYS A 500 -18.12 87.29 -54.60
C LYS A 500 -17.22 86.53 -53.63
N PHE A 501 -16.24 85.79 -54.14
CA PHE A 501 -15.28 85.09 -53.28
C PHE A 501 -14.34 86.10 -52.58
N GLN A 502 -13.90 87.15 -53.27
CA GLN A 502 -13.07 88.19 -52.66
C GLN A 502 -13.79 88.92 -51.53
N GLN A 503 -15.07 89.27 -51.70
CA GLN A 503 -15.90 89.85 -50.64
C GLN A 503 -16.01 88.92 -49.43
N LEU A 504 -16.25 87.63 -49.66
CA LEU A 504 -16.29 86.62 -48.58
C LEU A 504 -14.95 86.47 -47.86
N VAL A 505 -13.82 86.60 -48.55
CA VAL A 505 -12.49 86.58 -47.92
C VAL A 505 -12.29 87.81 -47.03
N VAL A 506 -12.78 88.99 -47.44
CA VAL A 506 -12.74 90.21 -46.60
C VAL A 506 -13.58 90.02 -45.33
N GLU A 507 -14.81 89.52 -45.46
CA GLU A 507 -15.69 89.23 -44.31
C GLU A 507 -15.09 88.16 -43.39
N ALA A 508 -14.57 87.06 -43.94
CA ALA A 508 -13.92 86.03 -43.16
C ALA A 508 -12.69 86.57 -42.42
N ASN A 509 -11.89 87.44 -43.05
CA ASN A 509 -10.76 88.09 -42.37
C ASN A 509 -11.21 89.02 -41.24
N ALA A 510 -12.32 89.74 -41.39
CA ALA A 510 -12.91 90.53 -40.30
C ALA A 510 -13.36 89.65 -39.12
N HIS A 511 -13.95 88.48 -39.42
CA HIS A 511 -14.27 87.48 -38.39
C HIS A 511 -13.02 86.88 -37.72
N LEU A 512 -11.94 86.64 -38.46
CA LEU A 512 -10.66 86.20 -37.87
C LEU A 512 -10.04 87.26 -36.97
N GLN A 513 -10.13 88.54 -37.34
CA GLN A 513 -9.63 89.67 -36.53
C GLN A 513 -10.45 89.86 -35.24
N SER A 514 -11.77 89.65 -35.31
CA SER A 514 -12.67 89.70 -34.13
C SER A 514 -12.70 88.41 -33.31
N SER A 515 -11.77 87.47 -33.55
CA SER A 515 -11.69 86.16 -32.87
C SER A 515 -12.88 85.22 -33.06
N ASN A 516 -13.77 85.51 -34.02
CA ASN A 516 -14.89 84.66 -34.44
C ASN A 516 -14.46 83.60 -35.46
N HIS A 517 -13.42 82.83 -35.13
CA HIS A 517 -12.72 81.96 -36.09
C HIS A 517 -13.58 80.85 -36.69
N GLN A 518 -14.52 80.31 -35.90
CA GLN A 518 -15.45 79.28 -36.39
C GLN A 518 -16.39 79.83 -37.47
N GLU A 519 -16.81 81.08 -37.33
CA GLU A 519 -17.69 81.74 -38.30
C GLU A 519 -16.92 82.10 -39.58
N ALA A 520 -15.69 82.60 -39.44
CA ALA A 520 -14.78 82.81 -40.57
C ALA A 520 -14.60 81.52 -41.40
N TYR A 521 -14.34 80.39 -40.74
CA TYR A 521 -14.25 79.09 -41.41
C TYR A 521 -15.58 78.67 -42.05
N ARG A 522 -16.70 78.82 -41.33
CA ARG A 522 -18.04 78.43 -41.80
C ARG A 522 -18.44 79.15 -43.08
N LEU A 523 -18.22 80.46 -43.16
CA LEU A 523 -18.52 81.29 -44.34
C LEU A 523 -17.77 80.77 -45.57
N LEU A 524 -16.46 80.58 -45.45
CA LEU A 524 -15.61 80.10 -46.54
C LEU A 524 -15.97 78.67 -46.95
N ALA A 525 -16.14 77.77 -45.97
CA ALA A 525 -16.44 76.36 -46.23
C ALA A 525 -17.81 76.17 -46.90
N LEU A 526 -18.85 76.93 -46.49
CA LEU A 526 -20.18 76.86 -47.08
C LEU A 526 -20.20 77.33 -48.52
N TYR A 527 -19.49 78.43 -48.83
CA TYR A 527 -19.38 78.91 -50.20
C TYR A 527 -18.73 77.86 -51.11
N LEU A 528 -17.55 77.36 -50.71
CA LEU A 528 -16.82 76.34 -51.48
C LEU A 528 -17.62 75.05 -51.65
N LYS A 529 -18.44 74.67 -50.65
CA LYS A 529 -19.33 73.50 -50.73
C LYS A 529 -20.50 73.70 -51.70
N LYS A 530 -21.11 74.90 -51.72
CA LYS A 530 -22.22 75.23 -52.65
C LYS A 530 -21.73 75.34 -54.09
N GLU A 531 -20.58 75.96 -54.30
CA GLU A 531 -19.94 76.06 -55.62
C GLU A 531 -19.67 74.67 -56.21
N ARG A 532 -19.15 73.73 -55.41
CA ARG A 532 -18.91 72.35 -55.83
C ARG A 532 -20.18 71.59 -56.24
N LYS A 533 -21.33 71.87 -55.60
CA LYS A 533 -22.65 71.30 -55.96
C LYS A 533 -23.19 71.87 -57.28
N ASN A 534 -23.05 73.17 -57.52
CA ASN A 534 -23.54 73.82 -58.74
C ASN A 534 -22.68 73.48 -59.97
N VAL A 535 -21.38 73.26 -59.78
CA VAL A 535 -20.49 72.78 -60.86
C VAL A 535 -20.85 71.35 -61.25
N GLN A 536 -21.24 70.48 -60.31
CA GLN A 536 -21.69 69.10 -60.58
C GLN A 536 -23.10 69.02 -61.20
N GLN A 537 -23.98 69.99 -60.97
CA GLN A 537 -25.32 70.04 -61.58
C GLN A 537 -25.31 70.61 -63.01
N ASN A 538 -24.29 71.40 -63.38
CA ASN A 538 -24.10 71.92 -64.74
C ASN A 538 -23.23 71.00 -65.63
N SER A 539 -22.91 69.80 -65.15
CA SER A 539 -22.14 68.80 -65.90
C SER A 539 -22.92 67.48 -66.14
N HIS A 540 -24.25 67.55 -66.08
CA HIS A 540 -25.18 66.49 -66.49
C HIS A 540 -26.17 66.97 -67.54
#